data_AF-A0A957Y463-F1
#
_entry.id   AF-A0A957Y463-F1
#
_cell.length_a   1.000
_cell.length_b   1.000
_cell.length_c   1.000
_cell.angle_alpha   90.00
_cell.angle_beta   90.00
_cell.angle_gamma   90.00
#
_symmetry.space_group_name_H-M   'P 1'
#
loop_
_entity.id
_entity.type
_entity.pdbx_description
1 polymer ?
#
loop_
_entity_poly.entity_id
_entity_poly.type
_entity_poly.pdbx_seq_one_letter_code
_entity_poly.pdbx_strand_id
1 'polypeptide(L)'
;MIHKLTVPISDEAISALHVGDQVEVSGVIFTARDAAHKYMVEEFIKTGGNPPQSEEALYELLKEKLNGGVIYHCGPVVAKEDDQWRFVAAGPTTSIREEVYQDQVIE
;
A
#
# COMPACT_ATOMS: atom_id res chain seq x y z
N MET A 1 -22.35 -3.62 -7.88
CA MET A 1 -22.65 -4.32 -6.62
C MET A 1 -21.84 -3.66 -5.50
N ILE A 2 -22.08 -3.93 -4.21
CA ILE A 2 -21.15 -3.50 -3.13
C ILE A 2 -20.42 -4.74 -2.59
N HIS A 3 -19.09 -4.74 -2.68
CA HIS A 3 -18.22 -5.78 -2.13
C HIS A 3 -17.59 -5.27 -0.84
N LYS A 4 -17.59 -6.11 0.20
CA LYS A 4 -16.91 -5.82 1.46
C LYS A 4 -15.64 -6.65 1.52
N LEU A 5 -14.49 -5.99 1.44
CA LEU A 5 -13.18 -6.63 1.48
C LEU A 5 -12.54 -6.38 2.84
N THR A 6 -11.97 -7.43 3.43
CA THR A 6 -11.20 -7.33 4.67
C THR A 6 -9.76 -7.71 4.37
N VAL A 7 -8.81 -6.87 4.77
CA VAL A 7 -7.38 -7.10 4.58
C VAL A 7 -6.88 -8.11 5.63
N PRO A 8 -6.09 -9.14 5.26
CA PRO A 8 -5.61 -9.44 3.91
C PRO A 8 -6.69 -10.01 2.99
N ILE A 9 -6.74 -9.51 1.76
CA ILE A 9 -7.74 -9.84 0.74
C ILE A 9 -7.24 -11.05 -0.04
N SER A 10 -8.12 -12.03 -0.28
CA SER A 10 -7.78 -13.22 -1.06
C SER A 10 -7.88 -12.97 -2.57
N ASP A 11 -7.13 -13.76 -3.35
CA ASP A 11 -7.14 -13.69 -4.82
C ASP A 11 -8.52 -13.97 -5.40
N GLU A 12 -9.32 -14.84 -4.77
CA GLU A 12 -10.70 -15.12 -5.20
C GLU A 12 -11.61 -13.90 -5.02
N ALA A 13 -11.44 -13.16 -3.92
CA ALA A 13 -12.20 -11.96 -3.63
C ALA A 13 -11.84 -10.82 -4.60
N ILE A 14 -10.55 -10.67 -4.95
CA ILE A 14 -10.08 -9.73 -5.97
C ILE A 14 -10.60 -10.12 -7.35
N SER A 15 -10.50 -11.41 -7.72
CA SER A 15 -10.93 -11.92 -9.03
C SER A 15 -12.43 -11.84 -9.26
N ALA A 16 -13.23 -11.72 -8.20
CA ALA A 16 -14.68 -11.54 -8.28
C ALA A 16 -15.12 -10.10 -8.61
N LEU A 17 -14.20 -9.12 -8.55
CA LEU A 17 -14.52 -7.72 -8.80
C LEU A 17 -14.66 -7.44 -10.31
N HIS A 18 -15.62 -6.58 -10.65
CA HIS A 18 -15.78 -6.07 -12.02
C HIS A 18 -15.71 -4.55 -12.05
N VAL A 19 -15.35 -4.00 -13.22
CA VAL A 19 -15.33 -2.54 -13.42
C VAL A 19 -16.72 -1.96 -13.14
N GLY A 20 -16.76 -0.95 -12.28
CA GLY A 20 -18.00 -0.29 -11.85
C GLY A 20 -18.58 -0.84 -10.53
N ASP A 21 -17.99 -1.89 -9.95
CA ASP A 21 -18.35 -2.31 -8.60
C ASP A 21 -17.87 -1.31 -7.55
N GLN A 22 -18.67 -1.20 -6.48
CA GLN A 22 -18.30 -0.44 -5.30
C GLN A 22 -17.65 -1.37 -4.29
N VAL A 23 -16.64 -0.86 -3.60
CA VAL A 23 -15.85 -1.64 -2.64
C VAL A 23 -15.75 -0.89 -1.33
N GLU A 24 -16.03 -1.57 -0.23
CA GLU A 24 -15.72 -1.14 1.12
C GLU A 24 -14.55 -1.98 1.64
N VAL A 25 -13.44 -1.33 1.98
CA VAL A 25 -12.22 -2.00 2.47
C VAL A 25 -12.12 -1.80 3.99
N SER A 26 -11.86 -2.87 4.74
CA SER A 26 -11.64 -2.86 6.18
C SER A 26 -10.32 -3.55 6.54
N GLY A 27 -9.56 -2.99 7.47
CA GLY A 27 -8.29 -3.56 7.94
C GLY A 27 -7.16 -2.53 7.97
N VAL A 28 -5.92 -3.03 7.99
CA VAL A 28 -4.72 -2.19 7.96
C VAL A 28 -4.37 -1.87 6.51
N ILE A 29 -4.23 -0.59 6.20
CA ILE A 29 -3.91 -0.09 4.85
C ILE A 29 -2.65 0.77 4.96
N PHE A 30 -1.75 0.65 3.97
CA PHE A 30 -0.53 1.45 3.89
C PHE A 30 -0.73 2.60 2.92
N THR A 31 -0.25 3.79 3.27
CA THR A 31 -0.23 4.93 2.33
C THR A 31 1.13 5.03 1.67
N ALA A 32 1.17 5.07 0.34
CA ALA A 32 2.39 5.28 -0.42
C ALA A 32 2.10 6.10 -1.68
N ARG A 33 3.07 6.90 -2.11
CA ARG A 33 3.01 7.71 -3.35
C ARG A 33 4.40 7.73 -3.99
N ASP A 34 4.65 8.71 -4.83
CA ASP A 34 5.85 8.94 -5.64
C ASP A 34 7.17 8.46 -4.98
N ALA A 35 7.51 9.00 -3.80
CA ALA A 35 8.78 8.70 -3.14
C ALA A 35 8.84 7.28 -2.56
N ALA A 36 7.72 6.77 -2.03
CA ALA A 36 7.68 5.44 -1.43
C ALA A 36 7.73 4.34 -2.50
N HIS A 37 7.01 4.50 -3.62
CA HIS A 37 7.09 3.57 -4.74
C HIS A 37 8.50 3.51 -5.33
N LYS A 38 9.10 4.67 -5.59
CA LYS A 38 10.48 4.74 -6.06
C LYS A 38 11.45 4.03 -5.10
N TYR A 39 11.32 4.31 -3.80
CA TYR A 39 12.18 3.72 -2.78
C TYR A 39 12.04 2.18 -2.71
N MET A 40 10.80 1.64 -2.70
CA MET A 40 10.58 0.20 -2.72
C MET A 40 11.22 -0.45 -3.96
N VAL A 41 11.09 0.19 -5.13
CA VAL A 41 11.68 -0.32 -6.36
C VAL A 41 13.21 -0.29 -6.32
N GLU A 42 13.80 0.84 -5.93
CA GLU A 42 15.25 1.03 -5.96
C GLU A 42 15.98 0.21 -4.90
N GLU A 43 15.48 0.20 -3.66
CA GLU A 43 16.20 -0.40 -2.53
C GLU A 43 15.84 -1.87 -2.31
N PHE A 44 14.63 -2.30 -2.67
CA PHE A 44 14.16 -3.67 -2.36
C PHE A 44 13.98 -4.55 -3.59
N ILE A 45 13.32 -4.07 -4.65
CA ILE A 45 13.00 -4.90 -5.81
C ILE A 45 14.22 -5.06 -6.72
N LYS A 46 14.87 -3.95 -7.11
CA LYS A 46 16.05 -3.98 -8.01
C LYS A 46 17.29 -4.62 -7.37
N THR A 47 17.35 -4.71 -6.05
CA THR A 47 18.41 -5.41 -5.32
C THR A 47 18.16 -6.92 -5.20
N GLY A 48 17.03 -7.40 -5.75
CA GLY A 48 16.64 -8.81 -5.66
C GLY A 48 16.19 -9.21 -4.27
N GLY A 49 15.60 -8.29 -3.50
CA GLY A 49 15.16 -8.54 -2.13
C GLY A 49 16.32 -8.62 -1.13
N ASN A 50 17.43 -7.92 -1.38
CA ASN A 50 18.60 -7.88 -0.50
C ASN A 50 18.77 -6.45 0.05
N PRO A 51 17.90 -6.00 0.97
CA PRO A 51 18.00 -4.67 1.56
C PRO A 51 19.26 -4.56 2.45
N PRO A 52 19.71 -3.33 2.74
CA PRO A 52 20.67 -3.10 3.81
C PRO A 52 20.19 -3.71 5.13
N GLN A 53 21.11 -4.19 5.97
CA GLN A 53 20.76 -4.82 7.27
C GLN A 53 19.92 -3.90 8.18
N SER A 54 20.11 -2.58 8.09
CA SER A 54 19.30 -1.60 8.83
C SER A 54 17.83 -1.55 8.40
N GLU A 55 17.50 -2.09 7.24
CA GLU A 55 16.17 -2.00 6.61
C GLU A 55 15.51 -3.38 6.43
N GLU A 56 16.20 -4.47 6.78
CA GLU A 56 15.69 -5.84 6.69
C GLU A 56 14.34 -6.01 7.42
N ALA A 57 14.21 -5.40 8.61
CA ALA A 57 12.95 -5.41 9.36
C ALA A 57 11.81 -4.68 8.64
N LEU A 58 12.10 -3.59 7.93
CA LEU A 58 11.11 -2.87 7.13
C LEU A 58 10.71 -3.69 5.90
N TYR A 59 11.68 -4.28 5.21
CA TYR A 59 11.44 -5.13 4.04
C TYR A 59 10.54 -6.32 4.39
N GLU A 60 10.84 -7.04 5.46
CA GLU A 60 10.01 -8.17 5.91
C GLU A 60 8.61 -7.73 6.36
N LEU A 61 8.49 -6.60 7.07
CA LEU A 61 7.19 -6.03 7.40
C LEU A 61 6.36 -5.72 6.15
N LEU A 62 6.97 -5.08 5.14
CA LEU A 62 6.27 -4.72 3.90
C LEU A 62 5.85 -5.97 3.13
N LYS A 63 6.70 -6.99 2.99
CA LYS A 63 6.33 -8.27 2.36
C LYS A 63 5.16 -8.93 3.06
N GLU A 64 5.18 -8.99 4.39
CA GLU A 64 4.11 -9.60 5.16
C GLU A 64 2.80 -8.82 5.01
N LYS A 65 2.85 -7.48 5.10
CA LYS A 65 1.65 -6.65 5.14
C LYS A 65 1.07 -6.30 3.77
N LEU A 66 1.88 -6.30 2.72
CA LEU A 66 1.43 -6.02 1.35
C LEU A 66 0.94 -7.27 0.62
N ASN A 67 1.28 -8.48 1.09
CA ASN A 67 0.71 -9.72 0.57
C ASN A 67 -0.79 -9.82 0.91
N GLY A 68 -1.66 -9.70 -0.11
CA GLY A 68 -3.11 -9.49 0.09
C GLY A 68 -3.42 -8.13 0.73
N GLY A 69 -2.45 -7.22 0.76
CA GLY A 69 -2.55 -5.89 1.35
C GLY A 69 -3.16 -4.86 0.41
N VAL A 70 -3.20 -3.61 0.86
CA VAL A 70 -3.67 -2.48 0.06
C VAL A 70 -2.70 -1.31 0.25
N ILE A 71 -2.25 -0.76 -0.88
CA ILE A 71 -1.60 0.54 -0.95
C ILE A 71 -2.64 1.58 -1.33
N TYR A 72 -2.80 2.59 -0.48
CA TYR A 72 -3.61 3.76 -0.75
C TYR A 72 -2.72 4.92 -1.20
N HIS A 73 -2.89 5.35 -2.45
CA HIS A 73 -2.21 6.54 -2.98
C HIS A 73 -2.69 7.80 -2.26
N CYS A 74 -1.99 8.16 -1.19
CA CYS A 74 -2.38 9.21 -0.27
C CYS A 74 -1.14 9.86 0.38
N GLY A 75 -1.17 11.18 0.50
CA GLY A 75 -0.30 11.94 1.39
C GLY A 75 -1.12 12.43 2.58
N PRO A 76 -1.29 11.63 3.64
CA PRO A 76 -2.19 11.98 4.72
C PRO A 76 -1.69 13.18 5.51
N VAL A 77 -2.62 13.99 6.02
CA VAL A 77 -2.34 14.98 7.07
C VAL A 77 -2.54 14.28 8.41
N VAL A 78 -1.45 14.12 9.15
CA VAL A 78 -1.44 13.50 10.48
C VAL A 78 -1.09 14.52 11.55
N ALA A 79 -1.75 14.42 12.70
CA ALA A 79 -1.45 15.21 13.88
C ALA A 79 -0.98 14.29 15.00
N LYS A 80 -0.01 14.75 15.79
CA LYS A 80 0.38 14.11 17.04
C LYS A 80 -0.37 14.77 18.19
N GLU A 81 -1.14 14.00 18.92
CA GLU A 81 -1.81 14.41 20.16
C GLU A 81 -1.34 13.47 21.27
N ASP A 82 -0.75 14.04 22.32
CA ASP A 82 0.00 13.29 23.32
C ASP A 82 1.06 12.39 22.66
N ASP A 83 1.06 11.09 22.96
CA ASP A 83 1.93 10.07 22.35
C ASP A 83 1.24 9.26 21.24
N GLN A 84 0.12 9.74 20.71
CA GLN A 84 -0.63 9.07 19.65
C GLN A 84 -0.67 9.90 18.37
N TRP A 85 -0.65 9.19 17.23
CA TRP A 85 -0.86 9.78 15.91
C TRP A 85 -2.31 9.60 15.50
N ARG A 86 -2.91 10.66 14.95
CA ARG A 86 -4.24 10.59 14.35
C ARG A 86 -4.24 11.15 12.92
N PHE A 87 -5.08 10.57 12.08
CA PHE A 87 -5.37 11.11 10.75
C PHE A 87 -6.32 12.31 10.88
N VAL A 88 -5.95 13.45 10.31
CA VAL A 88 -6.80 14.64 10.19
C VAL A 88 -7.49 14.64 8.82
N ALA A 89 -6.74 14.29 7.77
CA ALA A 89 -7.27 14.13 6.42
C ALA A 89 -6.46 13.07 5.66
N ALA A 90 -7.14 12.27 4.83
CA ALA A 90 -6.52 11.23 4.02
C ALA A 90 -7.25 11.13 2.67
N GLY A 91 -7.23 12.21 1.90
CA GLY A 91 -7.75 12.22 0.53
C GLY A 91 -6.78 11.52 -0.44
N PRO A 92 -7.27 11.02 -1.59
CA PRO A 92 -6.43 10.35 -2.57
C PRO A 92 -5.52 11.34 -3.30
N THR A 93 -4.45 10.82 -3.88
CA THR A 93 -3.67 11.52 -4.91
C THR A 93 -3.88 10.87 -6.29
N THR A 94 -3.45 11.55 -7.35
CA THR A 94 -3.51 11.03 -8.73
C THR A 94 -2.66 9.76 -8.91
N SER A 95 -3.29 8.60 -9.11
CA SER A 95 -2.62 7.30 -9.21
C SER A 95 -1.70 7.14 -10.42
N ILE A 96 -1.99 7.80 -11.55
CA ILE A 96 -1.20 7.64 -12.80
C ILE A 96 0.28 8.03 -12.63
N ARG A 97 0.63 8.78 -11.58
CA ARG A 97 2.03 9.15 -11.31
C ARG A 97 2.88 7.96 -10.86
N GLU A 98 2.24 6.93 -10.32
CA GLU A 98 2.91 5.72 -9.81
C GLU A 98 3.07 4.64 -10.88
N GLU A 99 2.49 4.82 -12.07
CA GLU A 99 2.47 3.83 -13.16
C GLU A 99 3.89 3.36 -13.57
N VAL A 100 4.89 4.24 -13.44
CA VAL A 100 6.30 3.91 -13.75
C VAL A 100 6.95 2.92 -12.78
N TYR A 101 6.31 2.66 -11.64
CA TYR A 101 6.75 1.75 -10.59
C TYR A 101 5.73 0.63 -10.31
N GLN A 102 4.47 0.82 -10.70
CA GLN A 102 3.34 0.02 -10.26
C GLN A 102 3.49 -1.46 -10.65
N ASP A 103 4.00 -1.74 -11.85
CA ASP A 103 4.20 -3.11 -12.35
C ASP A 103 5.11 -3.95 -11.43
N GLN A 104 6.19 -3.35 -10.96
CA GLN A 104 7.14 -3.99 -10.06
C GLN A 104 6.63 -4.08 -8.62
N VAL A 105 5.81 -3.13 -8.18
CA VAL A 105 5.33 -3.07 -6.78
C VAL A 105 4.20 -4.05 -6.52
N ILE A 106 3.43 -4.46 -7.54
CA ILE A 106 2.30 -5.38 -7.40
C ILE A 106 2.66 -6.86 -7.64
N GLU A 107 3.89 -7.14 -8.08
CA GLU A 107 4.40 -8.49 -8.34
C GLU A 107 4.93 -9.17 -7.07
#